data_AF-A0A511NK70-F1
#
_entry.id   AF-A0A511NK70-F1
#
_cell.length_a   1.000
_cell.length_b   1.000
_cell.length_c   1.000
_cell.angle_alpha   90.00
_cell.angle_beta   90.00
_cell.angle_gamma   90.00
#
_symmetry.space_group_name_H-M   'P 1'
#
loop_
_entity.id
_entity.type
_entity.pdbx_description
1 polymer ?
#
loop_
_entity_poly.entity_id
_entity_poly.type
_entity_poly.pdbx_seq_one_letter_code
_entity_poly.pdbx_strand_id
1 'polypeptide(L)'
;MREYPTKERISIIEYALSKYAGRIGLVIIDGIRDLVYDINNATEATEITGKLMKWSQELNIHIHTVLHLNKGDDNTRGHLGTELNNKAESILQVTKSDLDANYSTVAPKFIRDIEFEPFTFYIDDGLPVLDENFDLSGTASRKGFDYQELSKENHREVLQEMFNDSEITCSYDDFVRRLKDAYLAKGFNFGINKAKQLKTFLENKRMVIKNDKTYRFNPEFYY
;
A
#
# COMPACT_ATOMS: atom_id res chain seq x y z
N MET A 1 17.57 -6.77 22.05
CA MET A 1 17.08 -5.38 22.16
C MET A 1 15.63 -5.24 22.61
N ARG A 2 14.78 -6.29 22.50
CA ARG A 2 13.37 -6.22 22.91
C ARG A 2 13.19 -6.07 24.43
N GLU A 3 14.21 -6.43 25.19
CA GLU A 3 14.32 -6.28 26.63
C GLU A 3 14.50 -4.83 27.11
N TYR A 4 14.93 -3.92 26.23
CA TYR A 4 15.18 -2.52 26.60
C TYR A 4 13.95 -1.62 26.36
N PRO A 5 13.75 -0.57 27.19
CA PRO A 5 12.79 0.50 26.91
C PRO A 5 13.06 1.22 25.59
N THR A 6 12.02 1.81 24.99
CA THR A 6 12.07 2.54 23.71
C THR A 6 13.22 3.55 23.63
N LYS A 7 13.38 4.41 24.65
CA LYS A 7 14.45 5.41 24.67
C LYS A 7 15.85 4.80 24.71
N GLU A 8 16.03 3.71 25.46
CA GLU A 8 17.30 3.01 25.53
C GLU A 8 17.65 2.34 24.20
N ARG A 9 16.66 1.82 23.46
CA ARG A 9 16.89 1.28 22.11
C ARG A 9 17.45 2.34 21.17
N ILE A 10 16.87 3.55 21.19
CA ILE A 10 17.37 4.69 20.39
C ILE A 10 18.81 5.02 20.79
N SER A 11 19.11 5.11 22.09
CA SER A 11 20.47 5.40 22.57
C SER A 11 21.49 4.33 22.19
N ILE A 12 21.09 3.05 22.19
CA ILE A 12 21.95 1.94 21.73
C ILE A 12 22.26 2.08 20.24
N ILE A 13 21.25 2.42 19.42
CA ILE A 13 21.46 2.66 17.98
C ILE A 13 22.39 3.86 17.78
N GLU A 14 22.15 4.99 18.45
CA GLU A 14 23.01 6.18 18.38
C GLU A 14 24.46 5.88 18.79
N TYR A 15 24.66 5.12 19.86
CA TYR A 15 25.99 4.67 20.28
C TYR A 15 26.67 3.81 19.21
N ALA A 16 25.96 2.84 18.63
CA ALA A 16 26.52 1.98 17.58
C ALA A 16 26.89 2.80 16.33
N LEU A 17 26.00 3.68 15.88
CA LEU A 17 26.22 4.57 14.75
C LEU A 17 27.46 5.46 14.97
N SER A 18 27.58 6.06 16.15
CA SER A 18 28.74 6.89 16.51
C SER A 18 30.03 6.09 16.59
N LYS A 19 29.99 4.92 17.24
CA LYS A 19 31.16 4.05 17.43
C LYS A 19 31.74 3.53 16.10
N TYR A 20 30.88 3.27 15.12
CA TYR A 20 31.28 2.74 13.82
C TYR A 20 31.22 3.78 12.69
N ALA A 21 31.13 5.07 13.03
CA ALA A 21 31.11 6.15 12.05
C ALA A 21 32.29 6.05 11.07
N GLY A 22 32.01 6.23 9.77
CA GLY A 22 32.99 6.09 8.69
C GLY A 22 33.38 4.65 8.34
N ARG A 23 32.82 3.64 9.01
CA ARG A 23 33.07 2.20 8.72
C ARG A 23 31.82 1.43 8.30
N ILE A 24 30.66 2.08 8.30
CA ILE A 24 29.37 1.51 7.92
C ILE A 24 28.81 2.27 6.72
N GLY A 25 28.19 1.55 5.79
CA GLY A 25 27.43 2.13 4.67
C GLY A 25 25.94 1.80 4.70
N LEU A 26 25.54 0.82 5.51
CA LEU A 26 24.17 0.30 5.60
C LEU A 26 23.81 -0.01 7.06
N VAL A 27 22.60 0.36 7.46
CA VAL A 27 22.00 0.01 8.74
C VAL A 27 20.60 -0.52 8.50
N ILE A 28 20.28 -1.69 9.05
CA ILE A 28 18.96 -2.31 8.98
C ILE A 28 18.34 -2.25 10.37
N ILE A 29 17.15 -1.64 10.47
CA ILE A 29 16.35 -1.57 11.69
C ILE A 29 15.08 -2.40 11.46
N ASP A 30 15.13 -3.65 11.89
CA ASP A 30 13.97 -4.54 11.90
C ASP A 30 13.13 -4.27 13.16
N GLY A 31 11.95 -3.68 12.96
CA GLY A 31 11.07 -3.26 14.05
C GLY A 31 11.17 -1.77 14.39
N ILE A 32 11.06 -0.88 13.39
CA ILE A 32 11.04 0.59 13.63
C ILE A 32 9.90 1.03 14.57
N ARG A 33 8.81 0.26 14.58
CA ARG A 33 7.69 0.43 15.52
C ARG A 33 8.15 0.48 16.97
N ASP A 34 9.19 -0.26 17.32
CA ASP A 34 9.65 -0.38 18.69
C ASP A 34 10.43 0.85 19.18
N LEU A 35 10.75 1.78 18.27
CA LEU A 35 11.40 3.05 18.58
C LEU A 35 10.40 4.16 18.95
N VAL A 36 9.10 3.84 19.00
CA VAL A 36 8.04 4.73 19.48
C VAL A 36 7.16 4.00 20.50
N TYR A 37 6.57 4.73 21.44
CA TYR A 37 5.58 4.19 22.38
C TYR A 37 4.23 3.99 21.69
N ASP A 38 3.78 5.03 20.98
CA ASP A 38 2.54 4.99 20.20
C ASP A 38 2.80 5.29 18.72
N ILE A 39 2.44 4.33 17.86
CA ILE A 39 2.56 4.48 16.42
C ILE A 39 1.61 5.54 15.83
N ASN A 40 0.57 5.88 16.58
CA ASN A 40 -0.41 6.90 16.20
C ASN A 40 -0.07 8.27 16.79
N ASN A 41 1.04 8.42 17.51
CA ASN A 41 1.49 9.72 17.96
C ASN A 41 2.27 10.42 16.84
N ALA A 42 1.71 11.49 16.29
CA ALA A 42 2.33 12.26 15.20
C ALA A 42 3.66 12.91 15.60
N THR A 43 3.81 13.34 16.86
CA THR A 43 5.05 13.92 17.37
C THR A 43 6.14 12.88 17.42
N GLU A 44 5.89 11.71 18.02
CA GLU A 44 6.88 10.63 18.07
C GLU A 44 7.27 10.15 16.67
N ALA A 45 6.30 10.03 15.75
CA ALA A 45 6.54 9.70 14.35
C ALA A 45 7.48 10.71 13.67
N THR A 46 7.25 12.01 13.89
CA THR A 46 8.07 13.08 13.34
C THR A 46 9.49 13.06 13.94
N GLU A 47 9.60 12.88 15.25
CA GLU A 47 10.88 12.83 15.96
C GLU A 47 11.76 11.67 15.51
N ILE A 48 11.20 10.45 15.43
CA ILE A 48 11.98 9.29 15.01
C ILE A 48 12.36 9.38 13.54
N THR A 49 11.44 9.81 12.67
CA THR A 49 11.73 10.01 11.23
C THR A 49 12.82 11.07 11.05
N GLY A 50 12.75 12.17 11.81
CA GLY A 50 13.78 13.20 11.81
C GLY A 50 15.15 12.69 12.27
N LYS A 51 15.20 11.81 13.28
CA LYS A 51 16.44 11.13 13.69
C LYS A 51 17.02 10.27 12.57
N LEU A 52 16.21 9.46 11.89
CA LEU A 52 16.67 8.63 10.77
C LEU A 52 17.27 9.49 9.66
N MET A 53 16.57 10.56 9.25
CA MET A 53 17.06 11.48 8.24
C MET A 53 18.38 12.16 8.63
N LYS A 54 18.49 12.59 9.89
CA LYS A 54 19.72 13.18 10.43
C LYS A 54 20.87 12.17 10.36
N TRP A 55 20.66 10.95 10.83
CA TRP A 55 21.68 9.90 10.82
C TRP A 55 22.13 9.53 9.41
N SER A 56 21.19 9.35 8.46
CA SER A 56 21.54 9.04 7.07
C SER A 56 22.37 10.15 6.44
N GLN A 57 22.02 11.41 6.68
CA GLN A 57 22.72 12.56 6.11
C GLN A 57 24.08 12.80 6.75
N GLU A 58 24.17 12.82 8.08
CA GLU A 58 25.43 13.13 8.78
C GLU A 58 26.48 12.03 8.64
N LEU A 59 26.04 10.76 8.60
CA LEU A 59 26.93 9.61 8.53
C LEU A 59 27.13 9.10 7.10
N ASN A 60 26.38 9.64 6.13
CA ASN A 60 26.36 9.19 4.74
C ASN A 60 26.11 7.66 4.63
N ILE A 61 25.01 7.20 5.24
CA ILE A 61 24.62 5.79 5.31
C ILE A 61 23.23 5.56 4.73
N HIS A 62 23.00 4.38 4.17
CA HIS A 62 21.66 3.90 3.86
C HIS A 62 21.01 3.32 5.11
N ILE A 63 19.78 3.72 5.41
CA ILE A 63 19.00 3.18 6.51
C ILE A 63 17.78 2.46 5.95
N HIS A 64 17.73 1.15 6.16
CA HIS A 64 16.60 0.30 5.81
C HIS A 64 15.78 0.04 7.07
N THR A 65 14.46 0.25 7.00
CA THR A 65 13.56 -0.04 8.13
C THR A 65 12.50 -1.04 7.73
N VAL A 66 12.12 -1.93 8.65
CA VAL A 66 11.04 -2.90 8.44
C VAL A 66 9.82 -2.46 9.25
N LEU A 67 8.68 -2.33 8.56
CA LEU A 67 7.39 -2.01 9.16
C LEU A 67 6.33 -3.00 8.68
N HIS A 68 5.67 -3.68 9.63
CA HIS A 68 4.53 -4.52 9.33
C HIS A 68 3.28 -3.69 8.99
N LEU A 69 2.60 -4.08 7.91
CA LEU A 69 1.29 -3.53 7.53
C LEU A 69 0.19 -3.90 8.55
N ASN A 70 -0.92 -3.16 8.51
CA ASN A 70 -2.07 -3.47 9.34
C ASN A 70 -2.76 -4.77 8.89
N LYS A 71 -3.34 -5.51 9.84
CA LYS A 71 -4.16 -6.68 9.51
C LYS A 71 -5.42 -6.21 8.76
N GLY A 72 -5.51 -6.50 7.46
CA GLY A 72 -6.71 -6.26 6.64
C GLY A 72 -6.69 -5.02 5.76
N ASP A 73 -5.56 -4.28 5.68
CA ASP A 73 -5.39 -3.17 4.74
C ASP A 73 -3.91 -3.01 4.35
N ASP A 74 -3.64 -2.71 3.07
CA ASP A 74 -2.30 -2.47 2.50
C ASP A 74 -1.73 -1.09 2.89
N ASN A 75 -2.46 -0.36 3.74
CA ASN A 75 -2.05 0.92 4.29
C ASN A 75 -0.97 0.77 5.37
N THR A 76 0.00 1.68 5.33
CA THR A 76 1.07 1.74 6.34
C THR A 76 0.52 2.12 7.69
N ARG A 77 1.07 1.49 8.72
CA ARG A 77 0.49 1.50 10.06
C ARG A 77 0.75 2.82 10.78
N GLY A 78 -0.33 3.51 11.17
CA GLY A 78 -0.30 4.68 12.04
C GLY A 78 0.41 5.90 11.44
N HIS A 79 0.56 6.94 12.26
CA HIS A 79 1.27 8.17 11.87
C HIS A 79 2.73 7.89 11.53
N LEU A 80 3.39 6.96 12.23
CA LEU A 80 4.76 6.56 11.91
C LEU A 80 4.89 6.02 10.48
N GLY A 81 4.00 5.11 10.08
CA GLY A 81 4.03 4.53 8.74
C GLY A 81 3.81 5.59 7.66
N THR A 82 2.89 6.53 7.89
CA THR A 82 2.65 7.66 6.97
C THR A 82 3.86 8.58 6.86
N GLU A 83 4.47 8.97 7.98
CA GLU A 83 5.66 9.84 7.98
C GLU A 83 6.85 9.17 7.29
N LEU A 84 7.08 7.88 7.56
CA LEU A 84 8.13 7.11 6.88
C LEU A 84 7.90 7.07 5.38
N ASN A 85 6.68 6.78 4.91
CA ASN A 85 6.40 6.79 3.47
C ASN A 85 6.66 8.14 2.81
N ASN A 86 6.28 9.23 3.49
CA ASN A 86 6.46 10.58 2.95
C ASN A 86 7.95 10.97 2.83
N LYS A 87 8.83 10.39 3.65
CA LYS A 87 10.25 10.73 3.69
C LYS A 87 11.16 9.71 3.02
N ALA A 88 10.73 8.46 2.89
CA ALA A 88 11.49 7.41 2.26
C ALA A 88 11.82 7.73 0.80
N GLU A 89 13.00 7.28 0.38
CA GLU A 89 13.44 7.29 -1.01
C GLU A 89 12.81 6.12 -1.78
N SER A 90 12.79 4.93 -1.17
CA SER A 90 12.25 3.70 -1.72
C SER A 90 11.39 3.00 -0.68
N ILE A 91 10.21 2.53 -1.11
CA ILE A 91 9.25 1.78 -0.32
C ILE A 91 8.95 0.49 -1.06
N LEU A 92 9.36 -0.62 -0.45
CA LEU A 92 9.13 -1.96 -1.00
C LEU A 92 8.01 -2.62 -0.21
N GLN A 93 7.09 -3.25 -0.93
CA GLN A 93 6.04 -4.05 -0.35
C GLN A 93 6.34 -5.52 -0.57
N VAL A 94 6.37 -6.28 0.54
CA VAL A 94 6.48 -7.74 0.52
C VAL A 94 5.13 -8.31 0.94
N THR A 95 4.53 -9.11 0.07
CA THR A 95 3.26 -9.80 0.34
C THR A 95 3.39 -11.28 0.06
N LYS A 96 2.66 -12.11 0.81
CA LYS A 96 2.51 -13.51 0.43
C LYS A 96 1.70 -13.59 -0.86
N SER A 97 2.08 -14.49 -1.76
CA SER A 97 1.33 -14.75 -2.97
C SER A 97 -0.03 -15.37 -2.61
N ASP A 98 -1.07 -14.94 -3.33
CA ASP A 98 -2.40 -15.53 -3.22
C ASP A 98 -2.49 -16.87 -3.95
N LEU A 99 -1.62 -17.09 -4.94
CA LEU A 99 -1.56 -18.31 -5.73
C LEU A 99 -0.91 -19.44 -4.94
N ASP A 100 0.18 -19.12 -4.22
CA ASP A 100 0.89 -20.04 -3.35
C ASP A 100 1.46 -19.32 -2.12
N ALA A 101 1.00 -19.70 -0.93
CA ALA A 101 1.43 -19.10 0.33
C ALA A 101 2.90 -19.39 0.72
N ASN A 102 3.59 -20.29 0.00
CA ASN A 102 5.03 -20.52 0.10
C ASN A 102 5.85 -19.42 -0.61
N TYR A 103 5.24 -18.73 -1.56
CA TYR A 103 5.86 -17.65 -2.31
C TYR A 103 5.53 -16.30 -1.70
N SER A 104 6.49 -15.38 -1.80
CA SER A 104 6.33 -13.96 -1.49
C SER A 104 6.70 -13.13 -2.70
N THR A 105 5.90 -12.10 -2.96
CA THR A 105 6.14 -11.12 -4.01
C THR A 105 6.71 -9.85 -3.40
N VAL A 106 7.80 -9.35 -3.97
CA VAL A 106 8.38 -8.04 -3.68
C VAL A 106 8.02 -7.10 -4.82
N ALA A 107 7.37 -5.99 -4.50
CA ALA A 107 7.00 -4.97 -5.47
C ALA A 107 7.37 -3.57 -4.98
N PRO A 108 7.75 -2.64 -5.87
CA PRO A 108 7.87 -1.24 -5.50
C PRO A 108 6.48 -0.69 -5.18
N LYS A 109 6.32 -0.14 -3.97
CA LYS A 109 5.14 0.67 -3.63
C LYS A 109 5.34 2.12 -4.04
N PHE A 110 6.57 2.60 -3.90
CA PHE A 110 7.00 3.94 -4.33
C PHE A 110 8.53 3.97 -4.40
N ILE A 111 9.10 4.44 -5.50
CA ILE A 111 10.53 4.70 -5.64
C ILE A 111 10.67 6.06 -6.31
N ARG A 112 11.55 6.92 -5.78
CA ARG A 112 11.76 8.26 -6.35
C ARG A 112 12.53 8.25 -7.66
N ASP A 113 13.35 7.23 -7.86
CA ASP A 113 14.22 7.05 -9.04
C ASP A 113 13.69 5.87 -9.88
N ILE A 114 14.58 5.09 -10.51
CA ILE A 114 14.23 3.96 -11.36
C ILE A 114 13.52 2.84 -10.56
N GLU A 115 12.27 2.56 -10.93
CA GLU A 115 11.51 1.39 -10.45
C GLU A 115 12.06 0.07 -11.03
N PHE A 116 11.86 -1.02 -10.30
CA PHE A 116 12.18 -2.38 -10.75
C PHE A 116 10.91 -3.21 -10.94
N GLU A 117 10.96 -4.20 -11.82
CA GLU A 117 9.85 -5.12 -12.02
C GLU A 117 9.65 -6.01 -10.79
N PRO A 118 8.41 -6.19 -10.31
CA PRO A 118 8.12 -7.08 -9.20
C PRO A 118 8.73 -8.47 -9.42
N PHE A 119 9.21 -9.09 -8.34
CA PHE A 119 9.77 -10.43 -8.39
C PHE A 119 9.27 -11.28 -7.24
N THR A 120 9.41 -12.59 -7.40
CA THR A 120 8.96 -13.57 -6.41
C THR A 120 10.12 -14.40 -5.90
N PHE A 121 10.00 -14.77 -4.63
CA PHE A 121 10.89 -15.71 -3.99
C PHE A 121 10.09 -16.65 -3.08
N TYR A 122 10.64 -17.83 -2.82
CA TYR A 122 10.19 -18.73 -1.77
C TYR A 122 11.33 -18.92 -0.76
N ILE A 123 11.01 -19.53 0.38
CA ILE A 123 12.02 -19.86 1.40
C ILE A 123 12.41 -21.32 1.26
N ASP A 124 13.70 -21.57 1.00
CA ASP A 124 14.31 -22.90 1.03
C ASP A 124 15.39 -22.93 2.11
N ASP A 125 15.27 -23.86 3.06
CA ASP A 125 16.14 -23.98 4.24
C ASP A 125 16.45 -22.64 4.96
N GLY A 126 15.43 -21.78 5.07
CA GLY A 126 15.54 -20.47 5.72
C GLY A 126 16.17 -19.37 4.85
N LEU A 127 16.54 -19.67 3.61
CA LEU A 127 17.10 -18.72 2.66
C LEU A 127 16.09 -18.33 1.56
N PRO A 128 16.03 -17.06 1.13
CA PRO A 128 15.20 -16.66 0.02
C PRO A 128 15.81 -17.14 -1.32
N VAL A 129 15.02 -17.85 -2.12
CA VAL A 129 15.38 -18.31 -3.47
C VAL A 129 14.45 -17.63 -4.48
N LEU A 130 15.05 -16.93 -5.46
CA LEU A 130 14.32 -16.27 -6.54
C LEU A 130 13.72 -17.31 -7.49
N ASP A 131 12.49 -17.03 -7.95
CA ASP A 131 11.84 -17.80 -9.01
C ASP A 131 11.35 -16.84 -10.09
N GLU A 132 12.14 -16.72 -11.16
CA GLU A 132 11.85 -15.86 -12.31
C GLU A 132 10.75 -16.44 -13.22
N ASN A 133 10.43 -17.73 -13.07
CA ASN A 133 9.41 -18.41 -13.88
C ASN A 133 8.04 -18.41 -13.20
N PHE A 134 7.94 -17.90 -11.97
CA PHE A 134 6.67 -17.82 -11.27
C PHE A 134 5.75 -16.83 -11.99
N ASP A 135 4.59 -17.30 -12.40
CA ASP A 135 3.65 -16.49 -13.17
C ASP A 135 3.04 -15.38 -12.32
N LEU A 136 3.55 -14.16 -12.51
CA LEU A 136 3.03 -12.95 -11.89
C LEU A 136 1.73 -12.45 -12.52
N SER A 137 1.22 -13.06 -13.60
CA SER A 137 -0.01 -12.63 -14.28
C SER A 137 -1.25 -12.65 -13.36
N GLY A 138 -1.25 -13.50 -12.33
CA GLY A 138 -2.26 -13.48 -11.25
C GLY A 138 -2.03 -12.45 -10.14
N THR A 139 -0.84 -11.82 -10.08
CA THR A 139 -0.43 -10.81 -9.09
C THR A 139 -0.40 -9.37 -9.64
N ALA A 140 -0.60 -9.21 -10.95
CA ALA A 140 -0.72 -7.90 -11.62
C ALA A 140 -1.89 -7.03 -11.10
N SER A 141 -2.72 -7.55 -10.20
CA SER A 141 -3.88 -6.86 -9.63
C SER A 141 -3.66 -6.36 -8.18
N ARG A 142 -2.48 -5.82 -7.83
CA ARG A 142 -2.25 -5.20 -6.50
C ARG A 142 -1.42 -3.92 -6.49
N LYS A 143 -1.23 -3.23 -7.63
CA LYS A 143 -1.23 -1.75 -7.52
C LYS A 143 -2.61 -1.41 -6.99
N GLY A 144 -2.65 -0.74 -5.84
CA GLY A 144 -3.90 -0.23 -5.30
C GLY A 144 -4.47 0.75 -6.32
N PHE A 145 -5.26 0.23 -7.25
CA PHE A 145 -5.87 0.97 -8.34
C PHE A 145 -6.60 2.20 -7.77
N ASP A 146 -6.21 3.40 -8.19
CA ASP A 146 -7.00 4.61 -7.90
C ASP A 146 -8.08 4.69 -8.98
N TYR A 147 -9.34 4.69 -8.57
CA TYR A 147 -10.43 4.88 -9.52
C TYR A 147 -10.33 6.20 -10.27
N GLN A 148 -9.53 7.16 -9.81
CA GLN A 148 -9.21 8.39 -10.54
C GLN A 148 -8.26 8.17 -11.73
N GLU A 149 -7.54 7.05 -11.77
CA GLU A 149 -6.63 6.68 -12.87
C GLU A 149 -7.34 5.91 -14.00
N LEU A 150 -8.61 5.49 -13.83
CA LEU A 150 -9.36 4.95 -14.96
C LEU A 150 -9.57 6.03 -16.00
N SER A 151 -9.42 5.66 -17.26
CA SER A 151 -9.95 6.50 -18.31
C SER A 151 -11.47 6.63 -18.17
N LYS A 152 -12.00 7.73 -18.69
CA LYS A 152 -13.44 7.94 -18.87
C LYS A 152 -14.10 6.75 -19.57
N GLU A 153 -13.37 6.15 -20.51
CA GLU A 153 -13.80 5.03 -21.35
C GLU A 153 -13.95 3.74 -20.52
N ASN A 154 -13.01 3.45 -19.62
CA ASN A 154 -13.10 2.27 -18.75
C ASN A 154 -14.31 2.34 -17.82
N HIS A 155 -14.56 3.50 -17.19
CA HIS A 155 -15.76 3.69 -16.37
C HIS A 155 -17.04 3.52 -17.19
N ARG A 156 -17.08 4.08 -18.40
CA ARG A 156 -18.23 3.98 -19.30
C ARG A 156 -18.51 2.52 -19.63
N GLU A 157 -17.50 1.75 -20.03
CA GLU A 157 -17.66 0.35 -20.40
C GLU A 157 -18.23 -0.48 -19.24
N VAL A 158 -17.62 -0.38 -18.05
CA VAL A 158 -18.05 -1.14 -16.87
C VAL A 158 -19.50 -0.78 -16.48
N LEU A 159 -19.84 0.52 -16.48
CA LEU A 159 -21.17 0.97 -16.09
C LEU A 159 -22.24 0.65 -17.14
N GLN A 160 -21.92 0.74 -18.43
CA GLN A 160 -22.83 0.32 -19.49
C GLN A 160 -23.18 -1.17 -19.35
N GLU A 161 -22.19 -2.02 -19.11
CA GLU A 161 -22.43 -3.46 -18.93
C GLU A 161 -23.17 -3.76 -17.62
N MET A 162 -22.80 -3.09 -16.52
CA MET A 162 -23.43 -3.30 -15.22
C MET A 162 -24.91 -2.90 -15.21
N PHE A 163 -25.25 -1.77 -15.83
CA PHE A 163 -26.64 -1.28 -15.86
C PHE A 163 -27.45 -1.87 -17.02
N ASN A 164 -26.80 -2.20 -18.14
CA ASN A 164 -27.43 -2.79 -19.33
C ASN A 164 -28.76 -2.10 -19.71
N ASP A 165 -28.70 -0.77 -19.86
CA ASP A 165 -29.84 0.14 -20.12
C ASP A 165 -31.01 0.07 -19.13
N SER A 166 -30.79 -0.52 -17.94
CA SER A 166 -31.78 -0.66 -16.89
C SER A 166 -31.37 0.10 -15.62
N GLU A 167 -32.34 0.40 -14.76
CA GLU A 167 -32.06 0.93 -13.42
C GLU A 167 -31.88 -0.21 -12.41
N ILE A 168 -31.03 0.00 -11.40
CA ILE A 168 -30.75 -0.99 -10.36
C ILE A 168 -31.34 -0.50 -9.04
N THR A 169 -32.34 -1.19 -8.52
CA THR A 169 -32.90 -0.93 -7.19
C THR A 169 -32.35 -1.92 -6.17
N CYS A 170 -31.54 -1.46 -5.22
CA CYS A 170 -30.94 -2.33 -4.21
C CYS A 170 -30.51 -1.59 -2.94
N SER A 171 -30.08 -2.34 -1.93
CA SER A 171 -29.47 -1.75 -0.73
C SER A 171 -28.13 -1.09 -1.07
N TYR A 172 -27.67 -0.20 -0.20
CA TYR A 172 -26.35 0.44 -0.36
C TYR A 172 -25.22 -0.61 -0.43
N ASP A 173 -25.23 -1.59 0.47
CA ASP A 173 -24.19 -2.61 0.53
C ASP A 173 -24.23 -3.54 -0.71
N ASP A 174 -25.42 -3.86 -1.20
CA ASP A 174 -25.57 -4.62 -2.45
C ASP A 174 -25.06 -3.84 -3.65
N PHE A 175 -25.32 -2.53 -3.72
CA PHE A 175 -24.83 -1.69 -4.81
C PHE A 175 -23.30 -1.64 -4.82
N VAL A 176 -22.69 -1.42 -3.66
CA VAL A 176 -21.23 -1.39 -3.50
C VAL A 176 -20.61 -2.74 -3.89
N ARG A 177 -21.23 -3.86 -3.51
CA ARG A 177 -20.78 -5.20 -3.90
C ARG A 177 -20.89 -5.42 -5.41
N ARG A 178 -22.01 -5.04 -6.04
CA ARG A 178 -22.19 -5.11 -7.49
C ARG A 178 -21.17 -4.27 -8.25
N LEU A 179 -20.87 -3.05 -7.78
CA LEU A 179 -19.81 -2.23 -8.34
C LEU A 179 -18.47 -2.94 -8.26
N LYS A 180 -18.10 -3.47 -7.09
CA LYS A 180 -16.85 -4.22 -6.94
C LYS A 180 -16.76 -5.38 -7.94
N ASP A 181 -17.83 -6.18 -8.03
CA ASP A 181 -17.86 -7.37 -8.89
C ASP A 181 -17.80 -7.00 -10.39
N ALA A 182 -18.48 -5.92 -10.81
CA ALA A 182 -18.47 -5.43 -12.19
C ALA A 182 -17.09 -4.93 -12.64
N TYR A 183 -16.39 -4.20 -11.76
CA TYR A 183 -15.03 -3.73 -12.06
C TYR A 183 -14.02 -4.88 -12.03
N LEU A 184 -14.20 -5.85 -11.12
CA LEU A 184 -13.37 -7.07 -11.09
C LEU A 184 -13.49 -7.88 -12.39
N ALA A 185 -14.69 -7.97 -12.97
CA ALA A 185 -14.92 -8.64 -14.25
C ALA A 185 -14.13 -8.01 -15.42
N LYS A 186 -13.72 -6.74 -15.31
CA LYS A 186 -12.86 -6.04 -16.28
C LYS A 186 -11.38 -6.00 -15.87
N GLY A 187 -10.99 -6.79 -14.87
CA GLY A 187 -9.62 -6.86 -14.38
C GLY A 187 -9.24 -5.79 -13.36
N PHE A 188 -10.18 -4.94 -12.93
CA PHE A 188 -9.92 -3.92 -11.91
C PHE A 188 -10.23 -4.47 -10.51
N ASN A 189 -9.20 -4.94 -9.82
CA ASN A 189 -9.34 -5.53 -8.48
C ASN A 189 -9.19 -4.48 -7.36
N PHE A 190 -10.16 -4.41 -6.45
CA PHE A 190 -10.08 -3.58 -5.25
C PHE A 190 -11.00 -4.05 -4.11
N GLY A 191 -10.64 -3.66 -2.88
CA GLY A 191 -11.40 -3.98 -1.67
C GLY A 191 -12.69 -3.18 -1.48
N ILE A 192 -13.52 -3.60 -0.52
CA ILE A 192 -14.85 -3.00 -0.28
C ILE A 192 -14.79 -1.50 0.10
N ASN A 193 -13.75 -1.07 0.82
CA ASN A 193 -13.56 0.33 1.19
C ASN A 193 -13.32 1.22 -0.04
N LYS A 194 -12.53 0.73 -1.01
CA LYS A 194 -12.33 1.41 -2.30
C LYS A 194 -13.60 1.41 -3.15
N ALA A 195 -14.39 0.33 -3.13
CA ALA A 195 -15.68 0.30 -3.82
C ALA A 195 -16.65 1.38 -3.29
N LYS A 196 -16.63 1.65 -1.97
CA LYS A 196 -17.42 2.76 -1.37
C LYS A 196 -16.94 4.13 -1.85
N GLN A 197 -15.62 4.33 -1.95
CA GLN A 197 -15.04 5.57 -2.46
C GLN A 197 -15.32 5.77 -3.96
N LEU A 198 -15.15 4.72 -4.77
CA LEU A 198 -15.51 4.68 -6.19
C LEU A 198 -16.98 5.07 -6.38
N LYS A 199 -17.90 4.50 -5.60
CA LYS A 199 -19.33 4.88 -5.65
C LYS A 199 -19.51 6.39 -5.47
N THR A 200 -18.86 6.99 -4.47
CA THR A 200 -18.94 8.43 -4.21
C THR A 200 -18.36 9.24 -5.37
N PHE A 201 -17.23 8.80 -5.93
CA PHE A 201 -16.63 9.42 -7.11
C PHE A 201 -17.58 9.41 -8.33
N LEU A 202 -18.17 8.25 -8.64
CA LEU A 202 -19.10 8.09 -9.76
C LEU A 202 -20.35 8.98 -9.63
N GLU A 203 -20.86 9.16 -8.41
CA GLU A 203 -21.96 10.10 -8.16
C GLU A 203 -21.54 11.56 -8.28
N ASN A 204 -20.37 11.93 -7.75
CA ASN A 204 -19.83 13.29 -7.85
C ASN A 204 -19.59 13.70 -9.32
N LYS A 205 -19.11 12.77 -10.13
CA LYS A 205 -18.90 12.93 -11.58
C LYS A 205 -20.19 12.78 -12.40
N ARG A 206 -21.32 12.53 -11.73
CA ARG A 206 -22.65 12.32 -12.32
C ARG A 206 -22.68 11.17 -13.34
N MET A 207 -21.80 10.17 -13.19
CA MET A 207 -21.83 8.92 -13.97
C MET A 207 -22.92 7.99 -13.48
N VAL A 208 -23.13 7.97 -12.16
CA VAL A 208 -24.23 7.26 -11.51
C VAL A 208 -25.12 8.29 -10.83
N ILE A 209 -26.42 8.22 -11.09
CA ILE A 209 -27.43 9.06 -10.44
C ILE A 209 -28.24 8.18 -9.51
N LYS A 210 -28.33 8.59 -8.25
CA LYS A 210 -29.08 7.88 -7.22
C LYS A 210 -30.38 8.63 -6.89
N ASN A 211 -31.50 7.93 -6.98
CA ASN A 211 -32.83 8.36 -6.53
C ASN A 211 -33.34 7.34 -5.50
N ASP A 212 -33.31 7.71 -4.22
CA ASP A 212 -33.64 6.81 -3.10
C ASP A 212 -32.83 5.49 -3.11
N LYS A 213 -33.44 4.34 -3.41
CA LYS A 213 -32.75 3.04 -3.52
C LYS A 213 -32.45 2.62 -4.96
N THR A 214 -32.76 3.49 -5.91
CA THR A 214 -32.60 3.25 -7.34
C THR A 214 -31.38 3.99 -7.86
N TYR A 215 -30.55 3.29 -8.61
CA TYR A 215 -29.35 3.81 -9.26
C TYR A 215 -29.53 3.73 -10.78
N ARG A 216 -29.04 4.71 -11.50
CA ARG A 216 -29.02 4.71 -12.97
C ARG A 216 -27.68 5.22 -13.51
N PHE A 217 -27.25 4.65 -14.64
CA PHE A 217 -26.12 5.18 -15.40
C PHE A 217 -26.55 6.43 -16.18
N ASN A 218 -25.69 7.45 -16.18
CA ASN A 218 -25.84 8.64 -17.01
C ASN A 218 -24.69 8.68 -18.02
N PRO A 219 -24.94 8.45 -19.32
CA PRO A 219 -23.90 8.49 -20.35
C PRO A 219 -23.37 9.91 -20.63
N GLU A 220 -24.12 10.95 -20.25
CA GLU A 220 -23.76 12.37 -20.43
C GLU A 220 -23.09 12.92 -19.15
N PHE A 221 -22.04 12.25 -18.70
CA PHE A 221 -21.32 12.58 -17.47
C PHE A 221 -20.07 13.44 -17.73
N TYR A 222 -19.63 14.15 -16.68
CA TYR A 222 -18.40 14.96 -16.70
C TYR A 222 -17.28 14.18 -16.00
N TYR A 223 -16.15 13.98 -16.69
CA TYR A 223 -14.97 13.32 -16.12
C TYR A 223 -14.02 14.36 -15.51
#